data_AF-A0A8J2W4I5-F1
#
_entry.id   AF-A0A8J2W4I5-F1
#
_cell.length_a   1.000
_cell.length_b   1.000
_cell.length_c   1.000
_cell.angle_alpha   90.00
_cell.angle_beta   90.00
_cell.angle_gamma   90.00
#
_symmetry.space_group_name_H-M   'P 1'
#
loop_
_entity.id
_entity.type
_entity.pdbx_description
1 polymer ?
#
loop_
_entity_poly.entity_id
_entity_poly.type
_entity_poly.pdbx_seq_one_letter_code
_entity_poly.pdbx_strand_id
1 'polypeptide(L)'
;MIVYLAQVVNLIASLIQNFIVLTSAVGQVIVVLITNISSIIIKSIGSVLLFFQIIYEDNKNIFTEQLPNMANEMFDAIYGQSSHLQNILLSSYEELIFKLSTILSSIKWTFGAVFIVCRDVLLILKKTLIFFGDTLWLLLTFVPVHLPLILKTFIVYVKDLVVSNVIDGYMELLRVTNFLSDVPLESFMGLITAIIITRSCIHFRSTIQYQITNVYWITLRKIMYLYYSIYNYFTDPEGRIISQLVGGQPIVSRDINVLDNPDDPNGADALCVICQERQKCVLTLPCRHVCLCTECCMRLYDYQRTCPVCRTFIYHSVTVYL
;
A
#
# COMPACT_ATOMS: atom_id res chain seq x y z
N MET A 1 -9.30 -10.32 16.87
CA MET A 1 -9.18 -9.75 18.23
C MET A 1 -8.95 -8.23 18.20
N ILE A 2 -7.96 -7.73 17.46
CA ILE A 2 -7.63 -6.28 17.35
C ILE A 2 -8.81 -5.43 16.86
N VAL A 3 -9.53 -5.87 15.82
CA VAL A 3 -10.70 -5.15 15.28
C VAL A 3 -11.82 -4.98 16.33
N TYR A 4 -12.03 -5.99 17.17
CA TYR A 4 -13.06 -5.94 18.22
C TYR A 4 -12.63 -5.09 19.41
N LEU A 5 -11.35 -5.13 19.78
CA LEU A 5 -10.79 -4.22 20.78
C LEU A 5 -11.00 -2.77 20.35
N ALA A 6 -10.77 -2.46 19.07
CA ALA A 6 -11.03 -1.13 18.50
C ALA A 6 -12.52 -0.74 18.55
N GLN A 7 -13.44 -1.68 18.28
CA GLN A 7 -14.88 -1.43 18.40
C GLN A 7 -15.31 -1.14 19.84
N VAL A 8 -14.77 -1.88 20.82
CA VAL A 8 -15.05 -1.66 22.25
C VAL A 8 -14.50 -0.31 22.72
N VAL A 9 -13.28 0.04 22.31
CA VAL A 9 -12.68 1.34 22.64
C VAL A 9 -13.49 2.49 22.01
N ASN A 10 -13.93 2.35 20.76
CA ASN A 10 -14.80 3.34 20.12
C ASN A 10 -16.16 3.49 20.82
N LEU A 11 -16.73 2.38 21.29
CA LEU A 11 -17.98 2.40 22.08
C LEU A 11 -17.77 3.19 23.38
N ILE A 12 -16.69 2.91 24.12
CA ILE A 12 -16.37 3.61 25.38
C ILE A 12 -16.13 5.10 25.12
N ALA A 13 -15.36 5.43 24.08
CA ALA A 13 -15.12 6.82 23.69
C ALA A 13 -16.43 7.56 23.36
N SER A 14 -17.33 6.92 22.61
CA SER A 14 -18.65 7.47 22.29
C SER A 14 -19.53 7.68 23.53
N LEU A 15 -19.50 6.75 24.49
CA LEU A 15 -20.21 6.89 25.76
C LEU A 15 -19.70 8.08 26.58
N ILE A 16 -18.37 8.22 26.68
CA ILE A 16 -17.74 9.35 27.38
C ILE A 16 -18.10 10.68 26.70
N GLN A 17 -18.01 10.73 25.38
CA GLN A 17 -18.34 11.93 24.62
C GLN A 17 -19.81 12.35 24.82
N ASN A 18 -20.74 11.40 24.77
CA ASN A 18 -22.16 11.67 25.02
C ASN A 18 -22.41 12.15 26.46
N PHE A 19 -21.70 11.60 27.45
CA PHE A 19 -21.80 12.05 28.84
C PHE A 19 -21.29 13.48 29.03
N ILE A 20 -20.19 13.85 28.38
CA ILE A 20 -19.64 15.22 28.41
C ILE A 20 -20.61 16.21 27.74
N VAL A 21 -21.18 15.86 26.59
CA VAL A 21 -22.17 16.72 25.91
C VAL A 21 -23.43 16.90 26.77
N LEU A 22 -23.91 15.83 27.40
CA LEU A 22 -25.05 15.89 28.32
C LEU A 22 -24.80 16.83 29.50
N THR A 23 -23.68 16.64 30.19
CA THR A 23 -23.31 17.46 31.35
C THR A 23 -23.12 18.92 30.97
N SER A 24 -22.51 19.21 29.83
CA SER A 24 -22.39 20.58 29.31
C SER A 24 -23.75 21.20 28.96
N ALA A 25 -24.66 20.45 28.34
CA ALA A 25 -25.98 20.94 27.97
C ALA A 25 -26.82 21.28 29.22
N VAL A 26 -26.79 20.41 30.23
CA VAL A 26 -27.44 20.65 31.53
C VAL A 26 -26.86 21.90 32.20
N GLY A 27 -25.52 22.05 32.20
CA GLY A 27 -24.85 23.22 32.75
C GLY A 27 -25.27 24.53 32.08
N GLN A 28 -25.35 24.57 30.75
CA GLN A 28 -25.81 25.76 30.01
C GLN A 28 -27.24 26.16 30.36
N VAL A 29 -28.15 25.18 30.42
CA VAL A 29 -29.56 25.43 30.78
C VAL A 29 -29.63 26.04 32.19
N ILE A 30 -28.91 25.48 33.16
CA ILE A 30 -28.90 25.99 34.53
C ILE A 30 -28.41 27.43 34.58
N VAL A 31 -27.30 27.74 33.89
CA VAL A 31 -26.73 29.10 33.87
C VAL A 31 -27.71 30.11 33.27
N VAL A 32 -28.32 29.80 32.12
CA VAL A 32 -29.30 30.69 31.46
C VAL A 32 -30.51 30.95 32.36
N LEU A 33 -30.99 29.92 33.06
CA LEU A 33 -32.12 30.03 33.99
C LEU A 33 -31.78 30.98 35.15
N ILE A 34 -30.59 30.83 35.75
CA ILE A 34 -30.13 31.67 36.85
C ILE A 34 -29.92 33.13 36.40
N THR A 35 -29.29 33.35 35.25
CA THR A 35 -29.04 34.72 34.73
C THR A 35 -30.34 35.44 34.40
N ASN A 36 -31.33 34.72 33.87
CA ASN A 36 -32.62 35.32 33.54
C ASN A 36 -33.42 35.65 34.80
N ILE A 37 -33.52 34.72 35.76
CA ILE A 37 -34.20 34.97 37.04
C ILE A 37 -33.56 36.16 37.76
N SER A 38 -32.23 36.21 37.84
CA SER A 38 -31.52 37.32 38.48
C SER A 38 -31.76 38.66 37.76
N SER A 39 -31.76 38.69 36.42
CA SER A 39 -32.09 39.91 35.67
C SER A 39 -33.52 40.40 35.95
N ILE A 40 -34.49 39.50 36.05
CA ILE A 40 -35.89 39.84 36.35
C ILE A 40 -36.00 40.43 37.75
N ILE A 41 -35.39 39.78 38.74
CA ILE A 41 -35.39 40.26 40.13
C ILE A 41 -34.79 41.66 40.20
N ILE A 42 -33.62 41.88 39.58
CA ILE A 42 -32.96 43.20 39.57
C ILE A 42 -33.85 44.26 38.92
N LYS A 43 -34.48 43.96 37.78
CA LYS A 43 -35.38 44.91 37.09
C LYS A 43 -36.63 45.22 37.92
N SER A 44 -37.24 44.22 38.54
CA SER A 44 -38.40 44.41 39.41
C SER A 44 -38.07 45.24 40.65
N ILE A 45 -36.93 44.97 41.30
CA ILE A 45 -36.45 45.78 42.43
C ILE A 45 -36.18 47.22 41.98
N GLY A 46 -35.57 47.41 40.80
CA GLY A 46 -35.35 48.72 40.21
C GLY A 46 -36.64 49.51 39.99
N SER A 47 -37.67 48.87 39.41
CA SER A 47 -39.00 49.49 39.23
C SER A 47 -39.64 49.89 40.56
N VAL A 48 -39.54 49.04 41.58
CA VAL A 48 -40.08 49.31 42.93
C VAL A 48 -39.33 50.45 43.61
N LEU A 49 -37.99 50.47 43.53
CA LEU A 49 -37.17 51.55 44.08
C LEU A 49 -37.48 52.88 43.40
N LEU A 50 -37.62 52.90 42.07
CA LEU A 50 -37.99 54.09 41.31
C LEU A 50 -39.36 54.63 41.75
N PHE A 51 -40.33 53.73 41.95
CA PHE A 51 -41.65 54.10 42.50
C PHE A 51 -41.54 54.75 43.89
N PHE A 52 -40.80 54.13 44.81
CA PHE A 52 -40.61 54.71 46.14
C PHE A 52 -39.83 56.03 46.11
N GLN A 53 -38.88 56.19 45.18
CA GLN A 53 -38.16 57.44 44.98
C GLN A 53 -39.09 58.54 44.50
N ILE A 54 -39.94 58.27 43.50
CA ILE A 54 -40.92 59.26 43.01
C ILE A 54 -41.90 59.61 44.13
N ILE A 55 -42.41 58.62 44.86
CA ILE A 55 -43.29 58.88 46.03
C ILE A 55 -42.58 59.75 47.07
N TYR A 56 -41.30 59.50 47.36
CA TYR A 56 -40.54 60.26 48.35
C TYR A 56 -40.26 61.69 47.91
N GLU A 57 -39.91 61.90 46.62
CA GLU A 57 -39.65 63.22 46.04
C GLU A 57 -40.93 64.05 45.88
N ASP A 58 -42.05 63.44 45.50
CA ASP A 58 -43.32 64.13 45.26
C ASP A 58 -44.18 64.32 46.53
N ASN A 59 -44.05 63.49 47.56
CA ASN A 59 -44.78 63.68 48.84
C ASN A 59 -44.11 64.66 49.81
N LYS A 60 -43.72 65.85 49.34
CA LYS A 60 -43.56 66.98 50.27
C LYS A 60 -44.88 67.70 50.54
N ASN A 61 -45.88 67.57 49.67
CA ASN A 61 -47.27 67.96 49.90
C ASN A 61 -48.14 67.31 48.81
N ILE A 62 -49.39 66.92 49.11
CA ILE A 62 -50.49 66.60 48.15
C ILE A 62 -50.70 65.11 47.86
N PHE A 63 -51.48 64.46 48.72
CA PHE A 63 -52.35 63.36 48.31
C PHE A 63 -53.59 63.96 47.61
N THR A 64 -53.60 64.10 46.27
CA THR A 64 -54.82 63.99 45.43
C THR A 64 -54.54 64.06 43.91
N GLU A 65 -55.42 63.39 43.15
CA GLU A 65 -55.64 63.34 41.68
C GLU A 65 -54.72 62.54 40.74
N GLN A 66 -53.42 62.37 40.98
CA GLN A 66 -52.55 61.67 40.00
C GLN A 66 -52.33 60.15 40.23
N LEU A 67 -52.86 59.62 41.33
CA LEU A 67 -52.70 58.22 41.74
C LEU A 67 -53.14 57.16 40.69
N PRO A 68 -54.24 57.34 39.93
CA PRO A 68 -54.69 56.33 38.97
C PRO A 68 -53.76 56.18 37.77
N ASN A 69 -53.20 57.28 37.26
CA ASN A 69 -52.32 57.25 36.09
C ASN A 69 -50.97 56.62 36.45
N MET A 70 -50.44 56.96 37.62
CA MET A 70 -49.20 56.37 38.13
C MET A 70 -49.36 54.87 38.44
N ALA A 71 -50.53 54.47 38.97
CA ALA A 71 -50.86 53.06 39.18
C ALA A 71 -50.99 52.29 37.86
N ASN A 72 -51.58 52.89 36.82
CA ASN A 72 -51.71 52.27 35.50
C ASN A 72 -50.35 52.12 34.81
N GLU A 73 -49.47 53.12 34.87
CA GLU A 73 -48.10 53.00 34.35
C GLU A 73 -47.29 51.91 35.07
N MET A 74 -47.47 51.78 36.39
CA MET A 74 -46.92 50.65 37.16
C MET A 74 -47.49 49.31 36.69
N PHE A 75 -48.81 49.22 36.52
CA PHE A 75 -49.46 48.00 36.06
C PHE A 75 -48.99 47.61 34.66
N ASP A 76 -48.84 48.55 33.75
CA ASP A 76 -48.32 48.31 32.40
C ASP A 76 -46.84 47.89 32.41
N ALA A 77 -46.02 48.49 33.27
CA ALA A 77 -44.63 48.08 33.45
C ALA A 77 -44.51 46.65 34.01
N ILE A 78 -45.35 46.31 35.00
CA ILE A 78 -45.40 44.97 35.61
C ILE A 78 -45.94 43.94 34.61
N TYR A 79 -47.00 44.29 33.86
CA TYR A 79 -47.59 43.45 32.83
C TYR A 79 -46.61 43.21 31.67
N GLY A 80 -45.89 44.25 31.25
CA GLY A 80 -44.81 44.16 30.26
C GLY A 80 -43.68 43.24 30.72
N GLN A 81 -43.25 43.32 31.97
CA GLN A 81 -42.24 42.38 32.49
C GLN A 81 -42.76 40.95 32.63
N SER A 82 -44.02 40.76 33.03
CA SER A 82 -44.65 39.45 33.16
C SER A 82 -44.79 38.74 31.80
N SER A 83 -45.24 39.46 30.77
CA SER A 83 -45.33 38.92 29.40
C SER A 83 -43.96 38.59 28.82
N HIS A 84 -42.94 39.41 29.08
CA HIS A 84 -41.56 39.11 28.67
C HIS A 84 -41.02 37.86 29.38
N LEU A 85 -41.33 37.68 30.65
CA LEU A 85 -40.96 36.49 31.44
C LEU A 85 -41.62 35.23 30.90
N GLN A 86 -42.89 35.31 30.53
CA GLN A 86 -43.63 34.19 29.92
C GLN A 86 -42.98 33.76 28.60
N ASN A 87 -42.61 34.72 27.73
CA ASN A 87 -41.96 34.42 26.45
C ASN A 87 -40.58 33.77 26.63
N ILE A 88 -39.78 34.25 27.59
CA ILE A 88 -38.47 33.66 27.91
C ILE A 88 -38.62 32.24 28.47
N LEU A 89 -39.62 32.01 29.34
CA LEU A 89 -39.89 30.68 29.87
C LEU A 89 -40.31 29.71 28.76
N LEU A 90 -41.14 30.16 27.83
CA LEU A 90 -41.57 29.35 26.69
C LEU A 90 -40.37 28.98 25.80
N SER A 91 -39.51 29.95 25.45
CA SER A 91 -38.33 29.68 24.61
C SER A 91 -37.32 28.77 25.30
N SER A 92 -37.12 28.97 26.61
CA SER A 92 -36.23 28.12 27.41
C SER A 92 -36.78 26.68 27.51
N TYR A 93 -38.10 26.53 27.63
CA TYR A 93 -38.77 25.23 27.66
C TYR A 93 -38.62 24.48 26.33
N GLU A 94 -38.81 25.17 25.20
CA GLU A 94 -38.62 24.56 23.87
C GLU A 94 -37.17 24.11 23.63
N GLU A 95 -36.19 24.95 24.01
CA GLU A 95 -34.78 24.59 23.90
C GLU A 95 -34.42 23.37 24.77
N LEU A 96 -35.01 23.28 25.96
CA LEU A 96 -34.82 22.18 26.90
C LEU A 96 -35.40 20.87 26.35
N ILE A 97 -36.61 20.92 25.76
CA ILE A 97 -37.21 19.76 25.06
C ILE A 97 -36.34 19.31 23.88
N PHE A 98 -35.86 20.25 23.06
CA PHE A 98 -35.02 19.92 21.91
C PHE A 98 -33.70 19.24 22.33
N LYS A 99 -33.04 19.77 23.35
CA LYS A 99 -31.83 19.17 23.93
C LYS A 99 -32.12 17.78 24.51
N LEU A 100 -33.22 17.61 25.26
CA LEU A 100 -33.62 16.32 25.82
C LEU A 100 -33.92 15.27 24.74
N SER A 101 -34.63 15.68 23.68
CA SER A 101 -34.90 14.85 22.49
C SER A 101 -33.61 14.36 21.84
N THR A 102 -32.63 15.27 21.68
CA THR A 102 -31.31 14.95 21.13
C THR A 102 -30.59 13.93 22.01
N ILE A 103 -30.61 14.12 23.33
CA ILE A 103 -30.02 13.18 24.30
C ILE A 103 -30.67 11.80 24.21
N LEU A 104 -32.00 11.72 24.20
CA LEU A 104 -32.74 10.46 24.05
C LEU A 104 -32.39 9.74 22.74
N SER A 105 -32.21 10.49 21.66
CA SER A 105 -31.78 9.94 20.37
C SER A 105 -30.37 9.35 20.44
N SER A 106 -29.43 10.04 21.09
CA SER A 106 -28.06 9.56 21.30
C SER A 106 -28.03 8.30 22.17
N ILE A 107 -28.84 8.27 23.24
CA ILE A 107 -29.00 7.08 24.10
C ILE A 107 -29.54 5.91 23.29
N LYS A 108 -30.58 6.12 22.47
CA LYS A 108 -31.14 5.07 21.62
C LYS A 108 -30.10 4.52 20.64
N TRP A 109 -29.26 5.40 20.06
CA TRP A 109 -28.18 5.00 19.17
C TRP A 109 -27.11 4.17 19.90
N THR A 110 -26.68 4.57 21.09
CA THR A 110 -25.68 3.80 21.86
C THR A 110 -26.20 2.43 22.27
N PHE A 111 -27.45 2.32 22.74
CA PHE A 111 -28.07 1.01 23.02
C PHE A 111 -28.14 0.13 21.77
N GLY A 112 -28.47 0.70 20.61
CA GLY A 112 -28.43 -0.01 19.33
C GLY A 112 -27.04 -0.55 19.00
N ALA A 113 -26.00 0.28 19.17
CA ALA A 113 -24.61 -0.13 18.94
C ALA A 113 -24.17 -1.25 19.89
N VAL A 114 -24.49 -1.15 21.20
CA VAL A 114 -24.19 -2.19 22.19
C VAL A 114 -24.86 -3.52 21.81
N PHE A 115 -26.13 -3.48 21.41
CA PHE A 115 -26.87 -4.67 21.02
C PHE A 115 -26.25 -5.37 19.80
N ILE A 116 -25.83 -4.59 18.79
CA ILE A 116 -25.15 -5.11 17.60
C ILE A 116 -23.84 -5.81 17.98
N VAL A 117 -23.00 -5.15 18.79
CA VAL A 117 -21.72 -5.72 19.23
C VAL A 117 -21.95 -7.00 20.04
N CYS A 118 -22.91 -7.00 20.96
CA CYS A 118 -23.24 -8.17 21.77
C CYS A 118 -23.70 -9.36 20.92
N ARG A 119 -24.59 -9.11 19.95
CA ARG A 119 -25.03 -10.14 18.99
C ARG A 119 -23.85 -10.72 18.21
N ASP A 120 -22.95 -9.86 17.73
CA ASP A 120 -21.81 -10.29 16.92
C ASP A 120 -20.81 -11.12 17.75
N VAL A 121 -20.59 -10.75 19.02
CA VAL A 121 -19.79 -11.56 19.97
C VAL A 121 -20.41 -12.93 20.21
N LEU A 122 -21.73 -13.01 20.43
CA LEU A 122 -22.44 -14.28 20.59
C LEU A 122 -22.37 -15.16 19.35
N LEU A 123 -22.44 -14.57 18.15
CA LEU A 123 -22.27 -15.29 16.89
C LEU A 123 -20.86 -15.87 16.74
N ILE A 124 -19.83 -15.14 17.18
CA ILE A 124 -18.46 -15.63 17.18
C ILE A 124 -18.33 -16.80 18.17
N LEU A 125 -18.85 -16.66 19.38
CA LEU A 125 -18.85 -17.73 20.38
C LEU A 125 -19.46 -19.01 19.82
N LYS A 126 -20.64 -18.90 19.18
CA LYS A 126 -21.30 -20.03 18.51
C LYS A 126 -20.39 -20.67 17.46
N LYS A 127 -19.78 -19.88 16.58
CA LYS A 127 -18.89 -20.40 15.53
C LYS A 127 -17.65 -21.09 16.11
N THR A 128 -17.04 -20.55 17.16
CA THR A 128 -15.90 -21.18 17.82
C THR A 128 -16.27 -22.50 18.46
N LEU A 129 -17.48 -22.60 19.02
CA LEU A 129 -17.98 -23.82 19.67
C LEU A 129 -18.29 -24.91 18.64
N ILE A 130 -18.86 -24.53 17.48
CA ILE A 130 -19.04 -25.44 16.32
C ILE A 130 -17.68 -25.93 15.82
N PHE A 131 -16.72 -25.03 15.58
CA PHE A 131 -15.38 -25.42 15.12
C PHE A 131 -14.71 -26.39 16.10
N PHE A 132 -14.79 -26.12 17.40
CA PHE A 132 -14.27 -27.01 18.42
C PHE A 132 -14.94 -28.39 18.37
N GLY A 133 -16.27 -28.42 18.22
CA GLY A 133 -17.04 -29.64 18.02
C GLY A 133 -16.60 -30.43 16.79
N ASP A 134 -16.39 -29.77 15.65
CA ASP A 134 -15.94 -30.40 14.41
C ASP A 134 -14.51 -30.97 14.54
N THR A 135 -13.59 -30.23 15.17
CA THR A 135 -12.24 -30.73 15.43
C THR A 135 -12.23 -31.90 16.41
N LEU A 136 -13.07 -31.86 17.45
CA LEU A 136 -13.19 -32.95 18.40
C LEU A 136 -13.80 -34.18 17.73
N TRP A 137 -14.83 -34.00 16.91
CA TRP A 137 -15.45 -35.07 16.13
C TRP A 137 -14.45 -35.70 15.17
N LEU A 138 -13.66 -34.90 14.45
CA LEU A 138 -12.61 -35.39 13.58
C LEU A 138 -11.54 -36.14 14.38
N LEU A 139 -11.09 -35.61 15.51
CA LEU A 139 -10.12 -36.31 16.35
C LEU A 139 -10.67 -37.66 16.84
N LEU A 140 -11.94 -37.70 17.25
CA LEU A 140 -12.56 -38.88 17.82
C LEU A 140 -12.93 -39.94 16.78
N THR A 141 -13.25 -39.55 15.55
CA THR A 141 -13.67 -40.48 14.49
C THR A 141 -12.58 -40.78 13.48
N PHE A 142 -11.81 -39.79 13.05
CA PHE A 142 -10.80 -39.93 12.01
C PHE A 142 -9.54 -40.64 12.51
N VAL A 143 -9.05 -40.27 13.70
CA VAL A 143 -7.82 -40.83 14.26
C VAL A 143 -7.93 -42.33 14.52
N PRO A 144 -8.95 -42.87 15.21
CA PRO A 144 -8.99 -44.32 15.47
C PRO A 144 -9.27 -45.17 14.23
N VAL A 145 -9.96 -44.64 13.21
CA VAL A 145 -10.34 -45.43 12.03
C VAL A 145 -9.33 -45.33 10.90
N HIS A 146 -8.90 -44.10 10.55
CA HIS A 146 -8.11 -43.88 9.35
C HIS A 146 -6.60 -43.88 9.60
N LEU A 147 -6.14 -43.47 10.78
CA LEU A 147 -4.70 -43.49 11.11
C LEU A 147 -4.09 -44.90 11.03
N PRO A 148 -4.71 -45.97 11.58
CA PRO A 148 -4.14 -47.31 11.50
C PRO A 148 -4.13 -47.84 10.05
N LEU A 149 -5.13 -47.48 9.25
CA LEU A 149 -5.23 -47.91 7.85
C LEU A 149 -4.13 -47.27 7.00
N ILE A 150 -3.90 -45.97 7.17
CA ILE A 150 -2.82 -45.24 6.48
C ILE A 150 -1.47 -45.78 6.92
N LEU A 151 -1.28 -45.99 8.23
CA LEU A 151 -0.03 -46.54 8.78
C LEU A 151 0.25 -47.94 8.21
N LYS A 152 -0.77 -48.80 8.11
CA LYS A 152 -0.65 -50.14 7.51
C LYS A 152 -0.21 -50.05 6.05
N THR A 153 -0.86 -49.22 5.24
CA THR A 153 -0.51 -49.06 3.82
C THR A 153 0.90 -48.50 3.65
N PHE A 154 1.29 -47.56 4.50
CA PHE A 154 2.63 -47.00 4.51
C PHE A 154 3.70 -48.06 4.83
N ILE A 155 3.48 -48.89 5.85
CA ILE A 155 4.41 -49.98 6.21
C ILE A 155 4.56 -50.97 5.06
N VAL A 156 3.47 -51.35 4.39
CA VAL A 156 3.50 -52.24 3.22
C VAL A 156 4.32 -51.61 2.09
N TYR A 157 4.04 -50.35 1.77
CA TYR A 157 4.78 -49.63 0.73
C TYR A 157 6.29 -49.55 1.01
N VAL A 158 6.68 -49.21 2.24
CA VAL A 158 8.09 -49.15 2.64
C VAL A 158 8.73 -50.54 2.55
N LYS A 159 8.03 -51.59 2.98
CA LYS A 159 8.52 -52.97 2.86
C LYS A 159 8.80 -53.33 1.39
N ASP A 160 7.84 -53.07 0.51
CA ASP A 160 7.97 -53.41 -0.91
C ASP A 160 9.11 -52.62 -1.59
N LEU A 161 9.26 -51.33 -1.23
CA LEU A 161 10.35 -50.49 -1.72
C LEU A 161 11.73 -51.00 -1.27
N VAL A 162 11.88 -51.38 0.00
CA VAL A 162 13.14 -51.92 0.53
C VAL A 162 13.45 -53.27 -0.11
N VAL A 163 12.47 -54.16 -0.23
CA VAL A 163 12.66 -55.49 -0.84
C VAL A 163 13.06 -55.37 -2.30
N SER A 164 12.38 -54.52 -3.10
CA SER A 164 12.75 -54.33 -4.52
C SER A 164 14.18 -53.81 -4.65
N ASN A 165 14.53 -52.74 -3.94
CA ASN A 165 15.87 -52.15 -4.03
C ASN A 165 16.99 -53.11 -3.60
N VAL A 166 16.75 -53.94 -2.58
CA VAL A 166 17.72 -54.94 -2.13
C VAL A 166 17.87 -56.07 -3.16
N ILE A 167 16.77 -56.57 -3.73
CA ILE A 167 16.80 -57.61 -4.76
C ILE A 167 17.48 -57.09 -6.02
N ASP A 168 17.10 -55.90 -6.49
CA ASP A 168 17.69 -55.28 -7.68
C ASP A 168 19.19 -55.02 -7.48
N GLY A 169 19.59 -54.53 -6.30
CA GLY A 169 20.99 -54.35 -5.94
C GLY A 169 21.78 -55.67 -5.90
N TYR A 170 21.18 -56.73 -5.35
CA TYR A 170 21.81 -58.07 -5.33
C TYR A 170 21.95 -58.66 -6.73
N MET A 171 20.93 -58.53 -7.58
CA MET A 171 20.94 -59.03 -8.95
C MET A 171 21.97 -58.30 -9.83
N GLU A 172 22.13 -56.98 -9.66
CA GLU A 172 23.19 -56.22 -10.32
C GLU A 172 24.57 -56.63 -9.83
N LEU A 173 24.76 -56.81 -8.52
CA LEU A 173 26.03 -57.31 -7.98
C LEU A 173 26.37 -58.70 -8.56
N LEU A 174 25.38 -59.59 -8.63
CA LEU A 174 25.54 -60.95 -9.17
C LEU A 174 25.90 -60.93 -10.66
N ARG A 175 25.32 -60.02 -11.45
CA ARG A 175 25.69 -59.80 -12.86
C ARG A 175 27.13 -59.35 -12.99
N VAL A 176 27.57 -58.40 -12.16
CA VAL A 176 28.94 -57.90 -12.15
C VAL A 176 29.92 -59.01 -11.76
N THR A 177 29.62 -59.82 -10.74
CA THR A 177 30.50 -60.92 -10.32
C THR A 177 30.57 -62.04 -11.35
N ASN A 178 29.44 -62.41 -11.98
CA ASN A 178 29.44 -63.42 -13.06
C ASN A 178 30.20 -62.92 -14.28
N PHE A 179 30.00 -61.65 -14.67
CA PHE A 179 30.77 -61.03 -15.75
C PHE A 179 32.28 -61.01 -15.46
N LEU A 180 32.68 -60.72 -14.22
CA LEU A 180 34.10 -60.73 -13.81
C LEU A 180 34.70 -62.13 -13.76
N SER A 181 33.89 -63.16 -13.47
CA SER A 181 34.37 -64.55 -13.39
C SER A 181 34.49 -65.21 -14.76
N ASP A 182 33.68 -64.81 -15.74
CA ASP A 182 33.62 -65.45 -17.07
C ASP A 182 34.60 -64.85 -18.10
N VAL A 183 35.20 -63.68 -17.81
CA VAL A 183 36.11 -63.00 -18.73
C VAL A 183 37.57 -63.32 -18.38
N PRO A 184 38.35 -63.97 -19.27
CA PRO A 184 39.76 -64.23 -19.03
C PRO A 184 40.52 -62.89 -18.87
N LEU A 185 41.46 -62.83 -17.93
CA LEU A 185 42.18 -61.61 -17.51
C LEU A 185 42.84 -60.86 -18.70
N GLU A 186 43.15 -61.59 -19.76
CA GLU A 186 43.73 -61.11 -21.02
C GLU A 186 42.76 -60.20 -21.80
N SER A 187 41.45 -60.50 -21.80
CA SER A 187 40.43 -59.69 -22.47
C SER A 187 40.12 -58.40 -21.72
N PHE A 188 40.26 -58.38 -20.39
CA PHE A 188 40.05 -57.18 -19.57
C PHE A 188 41.13 -56.12 -19.85
N MET A 189 42.40 -56.55 -19.98
CA MET A 189 43.52 -55.66 -20.33
C MET A 189 43.37 -55.10 -21.75
N GLY A 190 42.85 -55.89 -22.70
CA GLY A 190 42.53 -55.44 -24.06
C GLY A 190 41.42 -54.38 -24.10
N LEU A 191 40.37 -54.53 -23.30
CA LEU A 191 39.27 -53.56 -23.23
C LEU A 191 39.70 -52.24 -22.58
N ILE A 192 40.48 -52.28 -21.50
CA ILE A 192 40.99 -51.07 -20.84
C ILE A 192 41.92 -50.30 -21.79
N THR A 193 42.83 -51.00 -22.47
CA THR A 193 43.74 -50.37 -23.44
C THR A 193 42.98 -49.79 -24.63
N ALA A 194 41.96 -50.48 -25.16
CA ALA A 194 41.11 -49.96 -26.23
C ALA A 194 40.30 -48.72 -25.81
N ILE A 195 39.79 -48.67 -24.57
CA ILE A 195 39.06 -47.51 -24.03
C ILE A 195 40.02 -46.31 -23.89
N ILE A 196 41.24 -46.52 -23.39
CA ILE A 196 42.25 -45.46 -23.25
C ILE A 196 42.64 -44.89 -24.62
N ILE A 197 42.88 -45.76 -25.62
CA ILE A 197 43.21 -45.35 -26.99
C ILE A 197 42.06 -44.57 -27.61
N THR A 198 40.83 -45.07 -27.50
CA THR A 198 39.65 -44.43 -28.08
C THR A 198 39.39 -43.06 -27.43
N ARG A 199 39.52 -42.97 -26.10
CA ARG A 199 39.34 -41.71 -25.37
C ARG A 199 40.44 -40.69 -25.70
N SER A 200 41.66 -41.15 -25.90
CA SER A 200 42.78 -40.31 -26.37
C SER A 200 42.55 -39.79 -27.80
N CYS A 201 42.08 -40.65 -28.71
CA CYS A 201 41.74 -40.27 -30.08
C CYS A 201 40.56 -39.28 -30.15
N ILE A 202 39.53 -39.45 -29.33
CA ILE A 202 38.39 -38.51 -29.26
C ILE A 202 38.84 -37.15 -28.74
N HIS A 203 39.66 -37.11 -27.69
CA HIS A 203 40.20 -35.86 -27.17
C HIS A 203 41.05 -35.13 -28.22
N PHE A 204 41.91 -35.87 -28.93
CA PHE A 204 42.75 -35.30 -29.99
C PHE A 204 41.91 -34.77 -31.17
N ARG A 205 40.86 -35.50 -31.57
CA ARG A 205 39.90 -35.07 -32.60
C ARG A 205 39.16 -33.78 -32.22
N SER A 206 38.70 -33.68 -30.97
CA SER A 206 38.00 -32.49 -30.48
C SER A 206 38.90 -31.24 -30.54
N THR A 207 40.16 -31.38 -30.13
CA THR A 207 41.14 -30.29 -30.15
C THR A 207 41.48 -29.83 -31.58
N ILE A 208 41.65 -30.77 -32.52
CA ILE A 208 41.89 -30.47 -33.94
C ILE A 208 40.68 -29.77 -34.57
N GLN A 209 39.47 -30.24 -34.31
CA GLN A 209 38.27 -29.68 -34.92
C GLN A 209 37.99 -28.25 -34.43
N TYR A 210 38.31 -27.94 -33.17
CA TYR A 210 38.25 -26.57 -32.65
C TYR A 210 39.24 -25.64 -33.36
N GLN A 211 40.49 -26.07 -33.54
CA GLN A 211 41.53 -25.31 -34.23
C GLN A 211 41.15 -25.02 -35.70
N ILE A 212 40.66 -26.03 -36.43
CA ILE A 212 40.25 -25.87 -37.83
C ILE A 212 39.04 -24.94 -37.97
N THR A 213 38.06 -25.04 -37.06
CA THR A 213 36.86 -24.19 -37.09
C THR A 213 37.21 -22.73 -36.83
N ASN A 214 38.14 -22.45 -35.91
CA ASN A 214 38.63 -21.09 -35.66
C ASN A 214 39.35 -20.51 -36.89
N VAL A 215 40.23 -21.29 -37.54
CA VAL A 215 40.91 -20.85 -38.76
C VAL A 215 39.89 -20.55 -39.87
N TYR A 216 38.88 -21.40 -40.05
CA TYR A 216 37.81 -21.22 -41.03
C TYR A 216 36.98 -19.95 -40.78
N TRP A 217 36.58 -19.67 -39.53
CA TRP A 217 35.81 -18.45 -39.22
C TRP A 217 36.63 -17.17 -39.38
N ILE A 218 37.93 -17.21 -39.08
CA ILE A 218 38.83 -16.06 -39.27
C ILE A 218 38.99 -15.75 -40.76
N THR A 219 39.20 -16.76 -41.60
CA THR A 219 39.33 -16.57 -43.06
C THR A 219 38.01 -16.11 -43.69
N LEU A 220 36.88 -16.72 -43.32
CA LEU A 220 35.56 -16.34 -43.81
C LEU A 220 35.20 -14.90 -43.43
N ARG A 221 35.50 -14.47 -42.20
CA ARG A 221 35.26 -13.08 -41.75
C ARG A 221 36.05 -12.08 -42.58
N LYS A 222 37.33 -12.36 -42.88
CA LYS A 222 38.16 -11.49 -43.74
C LYS A 222 37.60 -11.40 -45.16
N ILE A 223 37.14 -12.52 -45.73
CA ILE A 223 36.52 -12.56 -47.07
C ILE A 223 35.20 -11.78 -47.08
N MET A 224 34.35 -11.93 -46.06
CA MET A 224 33.08 -11.21 -45.97
C MET A 224 33.28 -9.70 -45.78
N TYR A 225 34.28 -9.29 -45.01
CA TYR A 225 34.67 -7.88 -44.91
C TYR A 225 35.15 -7.32 -46.26
N LEU A 226 35.96 -8.09 -47.00
CA LEU A 226 36.41 -7.71 -48.34
C LEU A 226 35.22 -7.58 -49.30
N TYR A 227 34.31 -8.56 -49.29
CA TYR A 227 33.09 -8.55 -50.10
C TYR A 227 32.20 -7.35 -49.78
N TYR A 228 31.95 -7.07 -48.50
CA TYR A 228 31.12 -5.94 -48.08
C TYR A 228 31.77 -4.59 -48.42
N SER A 229 33.09 -4.49 -48.26
CA SER A 229 33.88 -3.33 -48.67
C SER A 229 33.79 -3.08 -50.18
N ILE A 230 33.82 -4.14 -50.99
CA ILE A 230 33.69 -4.04 -52.45
C ILE A 230 32.24 -3.71 -52.84
N TYR A 231 31.26 -4.37 -52.22
CA TYR A 231 29.83 -4.13 -52.46
C TYR A 231 29.47 -2.66 -52.17
N ASN A 232 29.82 -2.14 -50.99
CA ASN A 232 29.57 -0.73 -50.63
C ASN A 232 30.31 0.26 -51.55
N TYR A 233 31.48 -0.09 -52.09
CA TYR A 233 32.18 0.75 -53.06
C TYR A 233 31.43 0.86 -54.40
N PHE A 234 30.64 -0.15 -54.77
CA PHE A 234 29.94 -0.19 -56.05
C PHE A 234 28.46 0.24 -56.00
N THR A 235 27.74 0.00 -54.89
CA THR A 235 26.28 0.22 -54.84
C THR A 235 25.83 1.60 -54.36
N ASP A 236 26.71 2.39 -53.74
CA ASP A 236 26.33 3.67 -53.13
C ASP A 236 27.04 4.87 -53.80
N PRO A 237 26.32 5.71 -54.59
CA PRO A 237 26.93 6.86 -55.26
C PRO A 237 27.32 7.99 -54.29
N GLU A 238 26.81 8.02 -53.05
CA GLU A 238 27.14 9.03 -52.03
C GLU A 238 28.35 8.64 -51.15
N GLY A 239 28.68 7.35 -51.04
CA GLY A 239 29.86 6.85 -50.32
C GLY A 239 31.21 7.19 -50.98
N ARG A 240 31.19 7.59 -52.26
CA ARG A 240 32.38 8.05 -53.01
C ARG A 240 32.91 9.39 -52.48
N ILE A 241 32.06 10.19 -51.81
CA ILE A 241 32.42 11.51 -51.26
C ILE A 241 33.02 11.36 -49.84
N ILE A 242 32.55 10.39 -49.05
CA ILE A 242 33.03 10.17 -47.67
C ILE A 242 34.41 9.50 -47.64
N SER A 243 34.72 8.60 -48.59
CA SER A 243 36.04 7.97 -48.70
C SER A 243 37.13 8.91 -49.25
N GLN A 244 36.76 9.98 -49.96
CA GLN A 244 37.68 11.03 -50.41
C GLN A 244 37.90 12.13 -49.36
N LEU A 245 36.94 12.37 -48.44
CA LEU A 245 37.09 13.35 -47.35
C LEU A 245 37.96 12.86 -46.18
N VAL A 246 38.26 11.55 -46.10
CA VAL A 246 39.19 11.00 -45.10
C VAL A 246 40.65 11.06 -45.58
N GLY A 247 40.89 11.47 -46.83
CA GLY A 247 42.22 11.55 -47.45
C GLY A 247 42.93 12.92 -47.40
N GLY A 248 42.41 13.94 -46.70
CA GLY A 248 43.01 15.28 -46.78
C GLY A 248 42.69 16.23 -45.61
N GLN A 249 43.71 16.42 -44.76
CA GLN A 249 43.94 17.48 -43.76
C GLN A 249 43.23 17.40 -42.38
N PRO A 250 43.98 17.59 -41.27
CA PRO A 250 43.41 17.63 -39.93
C PRO A 250 42.75 19.00 -39.69
N ILE A 251 41.43 19.01 -39.45
CA ILE A 251 40.73 20.22 -39.03
C ILE A 251 40.57 20.20 -37.52
N VAL A 252 41.19 21.21 -36.92
CA VAL A 252 41.24 21.60 -35.52
C VAL A 252 39.89 21.43 -34.83
N SER A 253 39.93 20.79 -33.65
CA SER A 253 38.88 20.74 -32.65
C SER A 253 38.26 22.12 -32.43
N ARG A 254 37.00 22.29 -32.87
CA ARG A 254 36.11 23.30 -32.31
C ARG A 254 35.37 22.67 -31.16
N ASP A 255 35.91 22.93 -29.97
CA ASP A 255 35.18 22.85 -28.72
C ASP A 255 33.86 23.61 -28.87
N ILE A 256 32.74 22.88 -28.90
CA ILE A 256 31.48 23.47 -28.50
C ILE A 256 31.52 23.48 -26.97
N ASN A 257 32.19 24.50 -26.43
CA ASN A 257 31.89 25.01 -25.11
C ASN A 257 30.44 25.52 -25.15
N VAL A 258 29.49 24.61 -24.92
CA VAL A 258 28.23 25.05 -24.29
C VAL A 258 28.65 25.41 -22.89
N LEU A 259 28.89 26.71 -22.71
CA LEU A 259 29.25 27.33 -21.45
C LEU A 259 28.33 26.82 -20.35
N ASP A 260 28.96 26.27 -19.32
CA ASP A 260 28.47 26.25 -17.96
C ASP A 260 27.85 27.61 -17.65
N ASN A 261 26.52 27.65 -17.61
CA ASN A 261 25.82 28.62 -16.80
C ASN A 261 25.18 27.83 -15.66
N PRO A 262 25.75 27.84 -14.45
CA PRO A 262 25.29 27.02 -13.33
C PRO A 262 23.93 27.47 -12.77
N ASP A 263 23.30 28.49 -13.37
CA ASP A 263 22.06 29.12 -12.90
C ASP A 263 20.88 29.02 -13.89
N ASP A 264 20.92 28.14 -14.90
CA ASP A 264 19.72 27.82 -15.71
C ASP A 264 18.96 26.63 -15.12
N PRO A 265 17.80 26.83 -14.47
CA PRO A 265 17.02 25.77 -13.83
C PRO A 265 16.46 24.73 -14.82
N ASN A 266 16.55 24.93 -16.14
CA ASN A 266 16.00 24.02 -17.15
C ASN A 266 17.00 22.98 -17.70
N GLY A 267 18.31 23.09 -17.42
CA GLY A 267 19.33 22.16 -17.96
C GLY A 267 19.37 20.79 -17.28
N ALA A 268 18.99 20.72 -16.00
CA ALA A 268 18.94 19.47 -15.23
C ALA A 268 17.86 18.50 -15.75
N ASP A 269 16.81 19.02 -16.37
CA ASP A 269 15.70 18.22 -16.89
C ASP A 269 16.02 17.48 -18.20
N ALA A 270 17.16 17.75 -18.85
CA ALA A 270 17.58 17.02 -20.05
C ALA A 270 18.43 15.77 -19.74
N LEU A 271 18.86 15.59 -18.49
CA LEU A 271 19.83 14.55 -18.10
C LEU A 271 19.18 13.29 -17.53
N CYS A 272 19.78 12.13 -17.81
CA CYS A 272 19.33 10.82 -17.34
C CYS A 272 19.12 10.84 -15.82
N VAL A 273 17.96 10.38 -15.34
CA VAL A 273 17.61 10.46 -13.91
C VAL A 273 18.49 9.55 -13.03
N ILE A 274 19.21 8.60 -13.64
CA ILE A 274 20.09 7.66 -12.93
C ILE A 274 21.51 8.19 -12.86
N CYS A 275 22.16 8.46 -14.00
CA CYS A 275 23.55 8.90 -14.00
C CYS A 275 23.72 10.41 -13.89
N GLN A 276 22.71 11.21 -14.25
CA GLN A 276 22.75 12.67 -14.31
C GLN A 276 23.91 13.26 -15.12
N GLU A 277 24.62 12.44 -15.91
CA GLU A 277 25.76 12.83 -16.73
C GLU A 277 25.42 12.90 -18.22
N ARG A 278 24.53 12.00 -18.69
CA ARG A 278 24.21 11.80 -20.11
C ARG A 278 22.78 12.23 -20.39
N GLN A 279 22.52 12.76 -21.58
CA GLN A 279 21.17 13.17 -21.98
C GLN A 279 20.19 11.99 -22.04
N LYS A 280 18.92 12.27 -21.72
CA LYS A 280 17.82 11.30 -21.83
C LYS A 280 17.58 11.00 -23.30
N CYS A 281 17.70 9.73 -23.71
CA CYS A 281 17.54 9.33 -25.11
C CYS A 281 16.75 8.02 -25.25
N VAL A 282 16.09 7.55 -24.19
CA VAL A 282 15.35 6.28 -24.18
C VAL A 282 13.91 6.48 -23.71
N LEU A 283 12.95 6.10 -24.55
CA LEU A 283 11.51 6.06 -24.30
C LEU A 283 11.11 4.69 -23.73
N THR A 284 10.50 4.65 -22.54
CA THR A 284 10.04 3.41 -21.90
C THR A 284 8.56 3.13 -22.17
N LEU A 285 8.18 1.91 -22.54
CA LEU A 285 6.79 1.48 -22.77
C LEU A 285 6.31 0.52 -21.67
N PRO A 286 5.05 0.65 -21.19
CA PRO A 286 3.95 1.37 -21.81
C PRO A 286 3.77 2.82 -21.31
N CYS A 287 4.53 3.24 -20.31
CA CYS A 287 4.33 4.53 -19.63
C CYS A 287 4.82 5.77 -20.40
N ARG A 288 5.56 5.59 -21.51
CA ARG A 288 6.06 6.63 -22.43
C ARG A 288 6.94 7.72 -21.79
N HIS A 289 7.63 7.42 -20.69
CA HIS A 289 8.60 8.35 -20.12
C HIS A 289 9.94 8.28 -20.85
N VAL A 290 10.51 9.46 -21.16
CA VAL A 290 11.89 9.61 -21.62
C VAL A 290 12.73 10.06 -20.43
N CYS A 291 13.41 9.14 -19.75
CA CYS A 291 14.09 9.43 -18.49
C CYS A 291 15.49 8.81 -18.35
N LEU A 292 15.92 8.00 -19.32
CA LEU A 292 17.17 7.23 -19.25
C LEU A 292 18.08 7.48 -20.46
N CYS A 293 19.38 7.33 -20.27
CA CYS A 293 20.34 7.11 -21.36
C CYS A 293 20.41 5.61 -21.72
N THR A 294 21.00 5.27 -22.86
CA THR A 294 21.13 3.88 -23.35
C THR A 294 21.80 2.95 -22.34
N GLU A 295 22.91 3.38 -21.74
CA GLU A 295 23.67 2.59 -20.79
C GLU A 295 22.91 2.32 -19.48
N CYS A 296 22.28 3.35 -18.92
CA CYS A 296 21.47 3.20 -17.71
C CYS A 296 20.24 2.33 -17.95
N CYS A 297 19.66 2.39 -19.15
CA CYS A 297 18.56 1.52 -19.52
C CYS A 297 18.98 0.05 -19.56
N MET A 298 20.14 -0.28 -20.17
CA MET A 298 20.65 -1.66 -20.20
C MET A 298 20.89 -2.21 -18.79
N ARG A 299 21.54 -1.43 -17.91
CA ARG A 299 21.78 -1.84 -16.52
C ARG A 299 20.47 -2.04 -15.74
N LEU A 300 19.45 -1.23 -16.01
CA LEU A 300 18.15 -1.33 -15.36
C LEU A 300 17.41 -2.63 -15.72
N TYR A 301 17.60 -3.17 -16.93
CA TYR A 301 17.02 -4.45 -17.34
C TYR A 301 17.54 -5.63 -16.50
N ASP A 302 18.79 -5.57 -16.04
CA ASP A 302 19.42 -6.65 -15.27
C ASP A 302 19.02 -6.64 -13.79
N TYR A 303 18.73 -5.46 -13.22
CA TYR A 303 18.39 -5.32 -11.80
C TYR A 303 16.89 -5.28 -11.54
N GLN A 304 16.20 -4.27 -12.08
CA GLN A 304 14.80 -4.01 -11.78
C GLN A 304 14.14 -3.29 -12.95
N ARG A 305 13.34 -4.03 -13.73
CA ARG A 305 12.72 -3.59 -14.98
C ARG A 305 11.48 -2.71 -14.76
N THR A 306 11.61 -1.65 -13.96
CA THR A 306 10.54 -0.68 -13.67
C THR A 306 10.97 0.74 -14.01
N CYS A 307 10.04 1.56 -14.50
CA CYS A 307 10.30 2.96 -14.82
C CYS A 307 10.66 3.74 -13.54
N PRO A 308 11.78 4.47 -13.48
CA PRO A 308 12.17 5.23 -12.29
C PRO A 308 11.15 6.33 -11.89
N VAL A 309 10.41 6.85 -12.87
CA VAL A 309 9.45 7.94 -12.68
C VAL A 309 8.12 7.42 -12.13
N CYS A 310 7.52 6.43 -12.79
CA CYS A 310 6.15 5.99 -12.48
C CYS A 310 6.07 4.56 -11.92
N ARG A 311 7.21 3.88 -11.75
CA ARG A 311 7.34 2.50 -11.23
C ARG A 311 6.60 1.41 -12.01
N THR A 312 6.02 1.75 -13.17
CA THR A 312 5.41 0.78 -14.09
C THR A 312 6.46 -0.14 -14.70
N PHE A 313 6.13 -1.42 -14.88
CA PHE A 313 7.01 -2.39 -15.52
C PHE A 313 7.29 -2.01 -16.98
N ILE A 314 8.56 -2.07 -17.39
CA ILE A 314 8.99 -1.68 -18.74
C ILE A 314 8.88 -2.89 -19.67
N TYR A 315 7.90 -2.95 -20.58
CA TYR A 315 7.81 -4.02 -21.57
C TYR A 315 8.82 -3.84 -22.69
N HIS A 316 9.01 -2.61 -23.18
CA HIS A 316 9.90 -2.31 -24.30
C HIS A 316 10.54 -0.94 -24.11
N SER A 317 11.75 -0.73 -24.64
CA SER A 317 12.41 0.57 -24.69
C SER A 317 12.82 0.92 -26.13
N VAL A 318 12.79 2.19 -26.49
CA VAL A 318 13.16 2.67 -27.84
C VAL A 318 14.10 3.86 -27.69
N THR A 319 15.20 3.89 -28.43
CA THR A 319 16.12 5.03 -28.47
C THR A 319 15.58 6.13 -29.37
N VAL A 320 15.53 7.35 -28.86
CA VAL A 320 15.05 8.55 -29.56
C VAL A 320 16.15 9.61 -29.59
N TYR A 321 16.28 10.32 -30.71
CA TYR A 321 17.18 11.47 -30.86
C TYR A 321 16.34 12.73 -30.67
N LEU A 322 16.66 13.53 -29.64
CA LEU A 322 15.96 14.75 -29.27
C LEU A 322 16.62 15.99 -29.89
#